data_AF-A0A6I6EAG3-F1
#
_entry.id   AF-A0A6I6EAG3-F1
#
_cell.length_a   1.000
_cell.length_b   1.000
_cell.length_c   1.000
_cell.angle_alpha   90.00
_cell.angle_beta   90.00
_cell.angle_gamma   90.00
#
_symmetry.space_group_name_H-M   'P 1'
#
loop_
_entity.id
_entity.type
_entity.pdbx_description
1 polymer ?
#
loop_
_entity_poly.entity_id
_entity_poly.type
_entity_poly.pdbx_seq_one_letter_code
_entity_poly.pdbx_strand_id
1 'polypeptide(L)'
;MSVNDKVLKLAFLGEWDTLLPVLRNYPHLINLPSEPKGYTPLHQAAWHGATLPVIGELLFLGADRSITTHSRRQTAYDIVIEKHKRPDLEYILFPKKVTIAQIIRKVVLTEPQIFEVYDGNLILVDKLIAAFGVELRPDKLEELENRLHHLFFALTGQTINAEKMIKFDAAQGFSFDVNPAFFGQTFFPLICRTAQAEHNLVESEWATVSDLFEPSPTQWGLRGDLFLWLEMRQSLCQVSLPKDTDELADIISAAFQALTGKSLISRVGDNDFFVERFSRGGMSSGYVSSLYWLNEFIPQLQARLNWLQTAGL
;
A
#
# COMPACT_ATOMS: atom_id res chain seq x y z
N MET A 1 11.91 19.87 -33.19
CA MET A 1 12.16 18.81 -32.18
C MET A 1 10.80 18.35 -31.70
N SER A 2 10.49 17.06 -31.75
CA SER A 2 9.18 16.57 -31.29
C SER A 2 9.03 16.76 -29.77
N VAL A 3 7.81 16.74 -29.26
CA VAL A 3 7.58 16.79 -27.80
C VAL A 3 8.21 15.57 -27.12
N ASN A 4 8.19 14.40 -27.78
CA ASN A 4 8.83 13.18 -27.31
C ASN A 4 10.35 13.36 -27.13
N ASP A 5 11.03 13.91 -28.14
CA ASP A 5 12.48 14.19 -28.07
C ASP A 5 12.80 15.19 -26.95
N LYS A 6 11.91 16.19 -26.75
CA LYS A 6 12.03 17.17 -25.68
C LYS A 6 11.96 16.50 -24.30
N VAL A 7 10.97 15.64 -24.08
CA VAL A 7 10.79 14.89 -22.82
C VAL A 7 12.03 14.03 -22.53
N LEU A 8 12.46 13.22 -23.50
CA LEU A 8 13.61 12.34 -23.33
C LEU A 8 14.90 13.11 -23.07
N LYS A 9 15.13 14.22 -23.79
CA LYS A 9 16.30 15.07 -23.60
C LYS A 9 16.31 15.73 -22.21
N LEU A 10 15.20 16.32 -21.79
CA LEU A 10 15.12 16.98 -20.47
C LEU A 10 15.26 15.97 -19.33
N ALA A 11 14.63 14.80 -19.43
CA ALA A 11 14.78 13.73 -18.45
C ALA A 11 16.23 13.25 -18.36
N PHE A 12 16.89 13.02 -19.50
CA PHE A 12 18.30 12.61 -19.54
C PHE A 12 19.23 13.66 -18.90
N LEU A 13 18.94 14.95 -19.09
CA LEU A 13 19.71 16.05 -18.50
C LEU A 13 19.37 16.34 -17.03
N GLY A 14 18.29 15.78 -16.48
CA GLY A 14 17.84 16.06 -15.11
C GLY A 14 17.16 17.42 -14.95
N GLU A 15 16.61 17.99 -16.02
CA GLU A 15 16.00 19.34 -16.06
C GLU A 15 14.52 19.30 -15.61
N TRP A 16 14.28 18.90 -14.36
CA TRP A 16 12.94 18.59 -13.83
C TRP A 16 11.99 19.79 -13.84
N ASP A 17 12.46 20.98 -13.47
CA ASP A 17 11.65 22.20 -13.44
C ASP A 17 11.04 22.55 -14.80
N THR A 18 11.74 22.18 -15.88
CA THR A 18 11.25 22.36 -17.26
C THR A 18 10.47 21.15 -17.76
N LEU A 19 10.83 19.94 -17.32
CA LEU A 19 10.21 18.70 -17.76
C LEU A 19 8.80 18.50 -17.18
N LEU A 20 8.62 18.73 -15.87
CA LEU A 20 7.37 18.46 -15.17
C LEU A 20 6.18 19.25 -15.76
N PRO A 21 6.29 20.57 -16.08
CA PRO A 21 5.25 21.28 -16.81
C PRO A 21 4.89 20.67 -18.17
N VAL A 22 5.87 20.09 -18.88
CA VAL A 22 5.61 19.42 -20.18
C VAL A 22 4.83 18.12 -19.95
N LEU A 23 5.22 17.33 -18.95
CA LEU A 23 4.53 16.08 -18.61
C LEU A 23 3.09 16.33 -18.11
N ARG A 24 2.84 17.41 -17.36
CA ARG A 24 1.47 17.82 -16.99
C ARG A 24 0.58 18.08 -18.22
N ASN A 25 1.13 18.66 -19.28
CA ASN A 25 0.40 18.91 -20.53
C ASN A 25 0.27 17.66 -21.41
N TYR A 26 1.16 16.69 -21.24
CA TYR A 26 1.24 15.47 -22.05
C TYR A 26 1.47 14.23 -21.17
N PRO A 27 0.53 13.87 -20.28
CA PRO A 27 0.74 12.83 -19.25
C PRO A 27 1.01 11.45 -19.84
N HIS A 28 0.49 11.16 -21.03
CA HIS A 28 0.77 9.91 -21.76
C HIS A 28 2.26 9.68 -22.07
N LEU A 29 3.12 10.70 -21.94
CA LEU A 29 4.57 10.61 -22.14
C LEU A 29 5.35 10.28 -20.84
N ILE A 30 4.70 10.18 -19.68
CA ILE A 30 5.35 9.92 -18.39
C ILE A 30 6.17 8.63 -18.37
N ASN A 31 5.72 7.63 -19.13
CA ASN A 31 6.37 6.32 -19.26
C ASN A 31 7.05 6.13 -20.62
N LEU A 32 7.30 7.21 -21.38
CA LEU A 32 7.96 7.15 -22.68
C LEU A 32 9.38 6.60 -22.53
N PRO A 33 9.72 5.43 -23.13
CA PRO A 33 11.06 4.86 -23.04
C PRO A 33 12.01 5.54 -24.04
N SER A 34 13.25 5.78 -23.63
CA SER A 34 14.31 6.23 -24.54
C SER A 34 14.81 5.09 -25.43
N GLU A 35 15.14 5.34 -26.68
CA GLU A 35 15.83 4.36 -27.53
C GLU A 35 17.37 4.51 -27.46
N PRO A 36 18.15 3.41 -27.52
CA PRO A 36 17.73 1.99 -27.50
C PRO A 36 17.59 1.40 -26.08
N LYS A 37 17.92 2.17 -25.04
CA LYS A 37 18.16 1.63 -23.69
C LYS A 37 16.90 1.43 -22.84
N GLY A 38 15.78 2.02 -23.21
CA GLY A 38 14.50 1.92 -22.51
C GLY A 38 14.38 2.72 -21.21
N TYR A 39 15.10 3.84 -21.04
CA TYR A 39 14.97 4.67 -19.84
C TYR A 39 13.73 5.56 -19.94
N THR A 40 12.82 5.44 -18.99
CA THR A 40 11.69 6.38 -18.80
C THR A 40 12.12 7.60 -17.96
N PRO A 41 11.33 8.68 -17.90
CA PRO A 41 11.54 9.78 -16.96
C PRO A 41 11.82 9.33 -15.52
N LEU A 42 11.10 8.32 -15.00
CA LEU A 42 11.32 7.81 -13.64
C LEU A 42 12.69 7.14 -13.48
N HIS A 43 13.15 6.38 -14.48
CA HIS A 43 14.51 5.80 -14.45
C HIS A 43 15.59 6.88 -14.44
N GLN A 44 15.39 7.96 -15.21
CA GLN A 44 16.33 9.09 -15.23
C GLN A 44 16.32 9.84 -13.89
N ALA A 45 15.15 10.03 -13.28
CA ALA A 45 15.04 10.65 -11.97
C ALA A 45 15.73 9.83 -10.88
N ALA A 46 15.56 8.51 -10.90
CA ALA A 46 16.31 7.57 -10.06
C ALA A 46 17.83 7.64 -10.33
N TRP A 47 18.25 7.67 -11.59
CA TRP A 47 19.66 7.77 -11.95
C TRP A 47 20.32 9.05 -11.41
N HIS A 48 19.65 10.19 -11.53
CA HIS A 48 20.13 11.48 -11.03
C HIS A 48 19.97 11.65 -9.51
N GLY A 49 19.28 10.73 -8.82
CA GLY A 49 19.04 10.85 -7.38
C GLY A 49 18.13 12.02 -7.04
N ALA A 50 17.11 12.26 -7.88
CA ALA A 50 16.20 13.39 -7.78
C ALA A 50 15.57 13.55 -6.38
N THR A 51 15.09 14.75 -6.09
CA THR A 51 14.44 15.06 -4.81
C THR A 51 13.10 14.33 -4.69
N LEU A 52 12.66 14.08 -3.45
CA LEU A 52 11.36 13.44 -3.21
C LEU A 52 10.18 14.16 -3.88
N PRO A 53 10.08 15.51 -3.90
CA PRO A 53 9.01 16.20 -4.63
C PRO A 53 9.00 15.89 -6.14
N VAL A 54 10.17 15.78 -6.78
CA VAL A 54 10.25 15.43 -8.21
C VAL A 54 9.78 13.99 -8.43
N ILE A 55 10.21 13.06 -7.58
CA ILE A 55 9.80 11.65 -7.67
C ILE A 55 8.30 11.51 -7.42
N GLY A 56 7.79 12.16 -6.38
CA GLY A 56 6.36 12.16 -6.05
C GLY A 56 5.52 12.73 -7.17
N GLU A 57 5.94 13.85 -7.79
CA GLU A 57 5.21 14.41 -8.93
C GLU A 57 5.21 13.48 -10.14
N LEU A 58 6.34 12.82 -10.46
CA LEU A 58 6.38 11.83 -11.54
C LEU A 58 5.41 10.66 -11.26
N LEU A 59 5.37 10.17 -10.02
CA LEU A 59 4.47 9.10 -9.60
C LEU A 59 3.00 9.55 -9.67
N PHE A 60 2.69 10.77 -9.22
CA PHE A 60 1.37 11.39 -9.33
C PHE A 60 0.91 11.51 -10.79
N LEU A 61 1.83 11.79 -11.71
CA LEU A 61 1.56 11.83 -13.15
C LEU A 61 1.43 10.43 -13.80
N GLY A 62 1.55 9.34 -13.04
CA GLY A 62 1.36 7.97 -13.51
C GLY A 62 2.64 7.25 -13.92
N ALA A 63 3.81 7.68 -13.43
CA ALA A 63 5.04 6.94 -13.65
C ALA A 63 4.96 5.53 -13.04
N ASP A 64 5.28 4.51 -13.83
CA ASP A 64 5.19 3.12 -13.39
C ASP A 64 6.52 2.61 -12.84
N ARG A 65 6.50 2.26 -11.55
CA ARG A 65 7.63 1.71 -10.78
C ARG A 65 8.09 0.33 -11.28
N SER A 66 7.24 -0.39 -12.00
CA SER A 66 7.51 -1.75 -12.47
C SER A 66 8.15 -1.84 -13.86
N ILE A 67 8.19 -0.73 -14.61
CA ILE A 67 8.84 -0.72 -15.93
C ILE A 67 10.33 -1.00 -15.76
N THR A 68 10.88 -1.82 -16.67
CA THR A 68 12.30 -2.14 -16.71
C THR A 68 12.94 -1.58 -17.98
N THR A 69 14.18 -1.12 -17.86
CA THR A 69 15.01 -0.75 -19.00
C THR A 69 15.21 -1.93 -19.96
N HIS A 70 15.34 -1.66 -21.26
CA HIS A 70 15.48 -2.71 -22.27
C HIS A 70 16.81 -3.47 -22.13
N SER A 71 17.91 -2.73 -21.91
CA SER A 71 19.26 -3.31 -21.97
C SER A 71 19.65 -4.07 -20.69
N ARG A 72 19.36 -3.52 -19.51
CA ARG A 72 19.78 -4.11 -18.22
C ARG A 72 18.63 -4.74 -17.43
N ARG A 73 17.38 -4.58 -17.88
CA ARG A 73 16.18 -5.07 -17.16
C ARG A 73 16.06 -4.51 -15.73
N GLN A 74 16.56 -3.30 -15.50
CA GLN A 74 16.50 -2.61 -14.21
C GLN A 74 15.27 -1.72 -14.13
N THR A 75 14.60 -1.74 -12.98
CA THR A 75 13.60 -0.74 -12.57
C THR A 75 14.27 0.55 -12.06
N ALA A 76 13.47 1.59 -11.82
CA ALA A 76 13.94 2.80 -11.15
C ALA A 76 14.51 2.50 -9.74
N TYR A 77 13.90 1.57 -9.00
CA TYR A 77 14.39 1.09 -7.71
C TYR A 77 15.78 0.47 -7.81
N ASP A 78 15.99 -0.44 -8.77
CA ASP A 78 17.28 -1.11 -8.96
C ASP A 78 18.41 -0.11 -9.27
N ILE A 79 18.08 0.95 -10.02
CA ILE A 79 19.03 2.04 -10.29
C ILE A 79 19.41 2.76 -9.00
N VAL A 80 18.45 3.05 -8.11
CA VAL A 80 18.74 3.70 -6.82
C VAL A 80 19.63 2.82 -5.94
N ILE A 81 19.30 1.54 -5.81
CA ILE A 81 20.11 0.58 -5.04
C ILE A 81 21.55 0.51 -5.57
N GLU A 82 21.75 0.51 -6.90
CA GLU A 82 23.09 0.47 -7.51
C GLU A 82 23.86 1.78 -7.34
N LYS A 83 23.19 2.94 -7.49
CA LYS A 83 23.85 4.24 -7.69
C LYS A 83 23.92 5.09 -6.44
N HIS A 84 22.98 4.94 -5.52
CA HIS A 84 22.73 5.88 -4.44
C HIS A 84 22.68 5.18 -3.08
N LYS A 85 22.87 5.98 -2.02
CA LYS A 85 22.59 5.58 -0.64
C LYS A 85 21.42 6.41 -0.14
N ARG A 86 20.23 6.13 -0.67
CA ARG A 86 19.02 6.96 -0.52
C ARG A 86 17.84 6.08 -0.09
N PRO A 87 17.74 5.73 1.20
CA PRO A 87 16.69 4.84 1.70
C PRO A 87 15.27 5.41 1.49
N ASP A 88 15.16 6.73 1.40
CA ASP A 88 13.94 7.43 1.01
C ASP A 88 13.50 7.09 -0.42
N LEU A 89 14.43 7.11 -1.37
CA LEU A 89 14.16 6.71 -2.74
C LEU A 89 13.95 5.21 -2.90
N GLU A 90 14.71 4.39 -2.16
CA GLU A 90 14.52 2.94 -2.13
C GLU A 90 13.10 2.58 -1.67
N TYR A 91 12.59 3.28 -0.66
CA TYR A 91 11.23 3.10 -0.17
C TYR A 91 10.17 3.52 -1.20
N ILE A 92 10.25 4.77 -1.68
CA ILE A 92 9.22 5.34 -2.57
C ILE A 92 9.17 4.62 -3.93
N LEU A 93 10.32 4.23 -4.47
CA LEU A 93 10.42 3.57 -5.77
C LEU A 93 10.24 2.07 -5.70
N PHE A 94 10.10 1.47 -4.51
CA PHE A 94 9.94 0.02 -4.35
C PHE A 94 8.86 -0.52 -5.32
N PRO A 95 9.21 -1.49 -6.19
CA PRO A 95 8.36 -1.90 -7.31
C PRO A 95 7.28 -2.86 -6.84
N LYS A 96 6.21 -2.31 -6.24
CA LYS A 96 5.06 -3.07 -5.76
C LYS A 96 3.79 -2.73 -6.52
N LYS A 97 3.01 -3.78 -6.81
CA LYS A 97 1.63 -3.67 -7.32
C LYS A 97 0.68 -3.26 -6.20
N VAL A 98 -0.31 -2.45 -6.52
CA VAL A 98 -1.42 -2.15 -5.61
C VAL A 98 -2.12 -3.44 -5.15
N THR A 99 -2.61 -3.43 -3.92
CA THR A 99 -3.41 -4.51 -3.32
C THR A 99 -4.88 -4.35 -3.67
N ILE A 100 -5.66 -5.42 -3.58
CA ILE A 100 -7.12 -5.34 -3.79
C ILE A 100 -7.75 -4.41 -2.74
N ALA A 101 -7.33 -4.52 -1.47
CA ALA A 101 -7.81 -3.67 -0.38
C ALA A 101 -7.56 -2.17 -0.62
N GLN A 102 -6.41 -1.82 -1.21
CA GLN A 102 -6.07 -0.46 -1.63
C GLN A 102 -7.05 0.09 -2.68
N ILE A 103 -7.35 -0.71 -3.72
CA ILE A 103 -8.30 -0.33 -4.78
C ILE A 103 -9.71 -0.13 -4.19
N ILE A 104 -10.14 -1.02 -3.28
CA ILE A 104 -11.44 -0.92 -2.61
C ILE A 104 -11.51 0.38 -1.80
N ARG A 105 -10.48 0.69 -0.99
CA ARG A 105 -10.42 1.95 -0.22
C ARG A 105 -10.54 3.18 -1.11
N LYS A 106 -9.84 3.19 -2.25
CA LYS A 106 -9.96 4.29 -3.21
C LYS A 106 -11.37 4.40 -3.76
N VAL A 107 -11.99 3.30 -4.19
CA VAL A 107 -13.38 3.31 -4.68
C VAL A 107 -14.33 3.90 -3.64
N VAL A 108 -14.21 3.49 -2.38
CA VAL A 108 -15.02 4.03 -1.27
C VAL A 108 -14.83 5.54 -1.12
N LEU A 109 -13.58 6.01 -1.21
CA LEU A 109 -13.25 7.43 -1.09
C LEU A 109 -13.77 8.26 -2.28
N THR A 110 -13.61 7.76 -3.51
CA THR A 110 -13.94 8.51 -4.73
C THR A 110 -15.40 8.46 -5.12
N GLU A 111 -16.14 7.45 -4.63
CA GLU A 111 -17.53 7.19 -5.00
C GLU A 111 -18.45 7.10 -3.77
N PRO A 112 -18.36 8.03 -2.79
CA PRO A 112 -19.11 7.93 -1.53
C PRO A 112 -20.63 7.95 -1.72
N GLN A 113 -21.11 8.54 -2.83
CA GLN A 113 -22.53 8.62 -3.19
C GLN A 113 -23.21 7.26 -3.40
N ILE A 114 -22.46 6.17 -3.56
CA ILE A 114 -23.03 4.84 -3.77
C ILE A 114 -23.44 4.16 -2.44
N PHE A 115 -23.07 4.75 -1.30
CA PHE A 115 -23.38 4.23 0.04
C PHE A 115 -24.39 5.12 0.77
N GLU A 116 -25.25 4.50 1.59
CA GLU A 116 -26.21 5.21 2.44
C GLU A 116 -25.70 5.40 3.88
N VAL A 117 -26.36 6.26 4.68
CA VAL A 117 -25.92 6.66 6.05
C VAL A 117 -26.07 5.53 7.11
N TYR A 118 -26.57 4.35 6.73
CA TYR A 118 -26.64 3.17 7.61
C TYR A 118 -26.60 1.89 6.76
N ASP A 119 -25.54 1.77 5.97
CA ASP A 119 -25.47 0.79 4.89
C ASP A 119 -24.79 -0.50 5.32
N GLY A 120 -25.55 -1.61 5.34
CA GLY A 120 -24.99 -2.95 5.53
C GLY A 120 -23.96 -3.32 4.47
N ASN A 121 -24.06 -2.74 3.26
CA ASN A 121 -23.05 -2.89 2.22
C ASN A 121 -21.71 -2.32 2.67
N LEU A 122 -21.67 -1.11 3.26
CA LEU A 122 -20.41 -0.50 3.72
C LEU A 122 -19.74 -1.36 4.80
N ILE A 123 -20.52 -1.95 5.70
CA ILE A 123 -20.00 -2.90 6.71
C ILE A 123 -19.37 -4.11 6.04
N LEU A 124 -20.02 -4.68 5.01
CA LEU A 124 -19.43 -5.79 4.26
C LEU A 124 -18.17 -5.35 3.49
N VAL A 125 -18.14 -4.12 2.97
CA VAL A 125 -16.94 -3.54 2.33
C VAL A 125 -15.77 -3.46 3.31
N ASP A 126 -16.00 -3.02 4.54
CA ASP A 126 -14.94 -3.00 5.57
C ASP A 126 -14.39 -4.40 5.86
N LYS A 127 -15.27 -5.42 5.86
CA LYS A 127 -14.87 -6.83 5.99
C LYS A 127 -14.11 -7.34 4.77
N LEU A 128 -14.48 -6.92 3.56
CA LEU A 128 -13.74 -7.24 2.33
C LEU A 128 -12.33 -6.65 2.37
N ILE A 129 -12.19 -5.36 2.72
CA ILE A 129 -10.88 -4.69 2.86
C ILE A 129 -10.01 -5.45 3.87
N ALA A 130 -10.56 -5.75 5.05
CA ALA A 130 -9.84 -6.49 6.08
C ALA A 130 -9.44 -7.90 5.59
N ALA A 131 -10.33 -8.64 4.95
CA ALA A 131 -10.06 -10.01 4.54
C ALA A 131 -9.12 -10.12 3.33
N PHE A 132 -9.18 -9.21 2.36
CA PHE A 132 -8.17 -9.12 1.31
C PHE A 132 -6.80 -8.71 1.85
N GLY A 133 -6.77 -7.80 2.83
CA GLY A 133 -5.57 -7.36 3.53
C GLY A 133 -4.44 -6.99 2.56
N VAL A 134 -3.42 -7.84 2.50
CA VAL A 134 -2.17 -7.61 1.76
C VAL A 134 -2.16 -8.22 0.35
N GLU A 135 -3.26 -8.81 -0.07
CA GLU A 135 -3.39 -9.51 -1.34
C GLU A 135 -3.18 -8.56 -2.53
N LEU A 136 -2.19 -8.89 -3.36
CA LEU A 136 -1.86 -8.10 -4.55
C LEU A 136 -2.96 -8.22 -5.59
N ARG A 137 -3.21 -7.13 -6.32
CA ARG A 137 -4.07 -7.13 -7.50
C ARG A 137 -3.52 -8.14 -8.54
N PRO A 138 -4.34 -9.08 -9.04
CA PRO A 138 -3.91 -10.00 -10.09
C PRO A 138 -3.77 -9.28 -11.43
N ASP A 139 -3.02 -9.87 -12.36
CA ASP A 139 -2.76 -9.28 -13.67
C ASP A 139 -3.98 -9.32 -14.61
N LYS A 140 -4.87 -10.29 -14.41
CA LYS A 140 -6.08 -10.47 -15.22
C LYS A 140 -7.31 -10.00 -14.44
N LEU A 141 -8.14 -9.17 -15.09
CA LEU A 141 -9.38 -8.67 -14.50
C LEU A 141 -10.37 -9.79 -14.15
N GLU A 142 -10.45 -10.84 -14.97
CA GLU A 142 -11.28 -12.02 -14.67
C GLU A 142 -10.88 -12.71 -13.36
N GLU A 143 -9.57 -12.75 -13.05
CA GLU A 143 -9.10 -13.31 -11.78
C GLU A 143 -9.47 -12.39 -10.60
N LEU A 144 -9.40 -11.07 -10.78
CA LEU A 144 -9.84 -10.09 -9.77
C LEU A 144 -11.33 -10.26 -9.47
N GLU A 145 -12.17 -10.31 -10.49
CA GLU A 145 -13.62 -10.49 -10.37
C GLU A 145 -13.95 -11.80 -9.65
N ASN A 146 -13.32 -12.91 -10.03
CA ASN A 146 -13.48 -14.19 -9.36
C ASN A 146 -13.08 -14.14 -7.88
N ARG A 147 -11.98 -13.45 -7.52
CA ARG A 147 -11.56 -13.27 -6.12
C ARG A 147 -12.59 -12.46 -5.32
N LEU A 148 -13.15 -11.40 -5.89
CA LEU A 148 -14.24 -10.61 -5.29
C LEU A 148 -15.47 -11.48 -5.00
N HIS A 149 -15.89 -12.30 -5.98
CA HIS A 149 -17.06 -13.18 -5.84
C HIS A 149 -16.84 -14.28 -4.79
N HIS A 150 -15.66 -14.91 -4.77
CA HIS A 150 -15.34 -15.93 -3.78
C HIS A 150 -15.30 -15.37 -2.36
N LEU A 151 -14.71 -14.18 -2.17
CA LEU A 151 -14.65 -13.58 -0.84
C LEU A 151 -16.03 -13.09 -0.38
N PHE A 152 -16.86 -12.54 -1.28
CA PHE A 152 -18.26 -12.24 -0.98
C PHE A 152 -19.00 -13.48 -0.44
N PHE A 153 -18.87 -14.60 -1.14
CA PHE A 153 -19.48 -15.86 -0.71
C PHE A 153 -18.92 -16.33 0.65
N ALA A 154 -17.60 -16.23 0.85
CA ALA A 154 -16.96 -16.64 2.10
C ALA A 154 -17.44 -15.81 3.31
N LEU A 155 -17.68 -14.50 3.11
CA LEU A 155 -18.14 -13.61 4.18
C LEU A 155 -19.65 -13.72 4.44
N THR A 156 -20.46 -13.94 3.40
CA THR A 156 -21.93 -13.88 3.51
C THR A 156 -22.62 -15.23 3.55
N GLY A 157 -21.94 -16.30 3.13
CA GLY A 157 -22.51 -17.63 2.94
C GLY A 157 -23.49 -17.73 1.76
N GLN A 158 -23.64 -16.67 0.95
CA GLN A 158 -24.57 -16.63 -0.18
C GLN A 158 -23.87 -16.19 -1.46
N THR A 159 -24.42 -16.62 -2.60
CA THR A 159 -23.91 -16.22 -3.90
C THR A 159 -24.30 -14.78 -4.20
N ILE A 160 -23.50 -14.12 -5.04
CA ILE A 160 -23.75 -12.74 -5.48
C ILE A 160 -25.08 -12.57 -6.25
N ASN A 161 -25.62 -13.66 -6.80
CA ASN A 161 -26.89 -13.69 -7.55
C ASN A 161 -28.12 -13.91 -6.65
N ALA A 162 -27.97 -13.84 -5.33
CA ALA A 162 -29.10 -13.99 -4.42
C ALA A 162 -30.13 -12.88 -4.65
N GLU A 163 -31.40 -13.27 -4.84
CA GLU A 163 -32.50 -12.34 -5.15
C GLU A 163 -32.98 -11.52 -3.94
N LYS A 164 -32.57 -11.92 -2.73
CA LYS A 164 -33.02 -11.32 -1.47
C LYS A 164 -31.87 -10.59 -0.79
N MET A 165 -32.23 -9.60 0.02
CA MET A 165 -31.31 -8.99 0.97
C MET A 165 -30.73 -10.07 1.89
N ILE A 166 -29.42 -10.01 2.12
CA ILE A 166 -28.71 -10.90 3.03
C ILE A 166 -28.68 -10.24 4.40
N LYS A 167 -29.16 -10.96 5.43
CA LYS A 167 -28.95 -10.56 6.82
C LYS A 167 -27.52 -10.84 7.21
N PHE A 168 -26.76 -9.78 7.51
CA PHE A 168 -25.36 -9.84 7.85
C PHE A 168 -25.14 -9.38 9.29
N ASP A 169 -24.75 -10.30 10.15
CA ASP A 169 -24.54 -10.05 11.58
C ASP A 169 -23.13 -9.51 11.82
N ALA A 170 -23.02 -8.22 12.18
CA ALA A 170 -21.74 -7.60 12.51
C ALA A 170 -21.30 -7.95 13.94
N ALA A 171 -22.26 -8.11 14.86
CA ALA A 171 -22.09 -8.53 16.24
C ALA A 171 -23.39 -9.12 16.78
N GLN A 172 -23.35 -9.74 17.96
CA GLN A 172 -24.56 -10.27 18.61
C GLN A 172 -25.59 -9.14 18.81
N GLY A 173 -26.77 -9.29 18.21
CA GLY A 173 -27.84 -8.30 18.27
C GLY A 173 -27.72 -7.13 17.27
N PHE A 174 -26.70 -7.13 16.40
CA PHE A 174 -26.47 -6.11 15.38
C PHE A 174 -26.43 -6.76 13.99
N SER A 175 -27.56 -6.71 13.29
CA SER A 175 -27.74 -7.28 11.95
C SER A 175 -28.08 -6.19 10.95
N PHE A 176 -27.50 -6.27 9.76
CA PHE A 176 -27.68 -5.32 8.68
C PHE A 176 -28.15 -6.02 7.41
N ASP A 177 -28.84 -5.28 6.55
CA ASP A 177 -29.22 -5.77 5.23
C ASP A 177 -28.12 -5.45 4.22
N VAL A 178 -27.60 -6.48 3.57
CA VAL A 178 -26.67 -6.40 2.45
C VAL A 178 -27.41 -6.70 1.16
N ASN A 179 -27.21 -5.89 0.13
CA ASN A 179 -27.80 -6.08 -1.19
C ASN A 179 -26.82 -6.78 -2.15
N PRO A 180 -27.01 -8.07 -2.49
CA PRO A 180 -26.11 -8.78 -3.41
C PRO A 180 -26.03 -8.13 -4.80
N ALA A 181 -27.15 -7.58 -5.29
CA ALA A 181 -27.20 -6.92 -6.59
C ALA A 181 -26.34 -5.64 -6.62
N PHE A 182 -26.26 -4.91 -5.50
CA PHE A 182 -25.35 -3.76 -5.39
C PHE A 182 -23.89 -4.18 -5.62
N PHE A 183 -23.45 -5.27 -4.98
CA PHE A 183 -22.08 -5.76 -5.15
C PHE A 183 -21.82 -6.25 -6.58
N GLY A 184 -22.70 -7.10 -7.12
CA GLY A 184 -22.50 -7.69 -8.45
C GLY A 184 -22.65 -6.71 -9.61
N GLN A 185 -23.54 -5.72 -9.49
CA GLN A 185 -23.89 -4.82 -10.60
C GLN A 185 -23.28 -3.42 -10.47
N THR A 186 -22.83 -3.02 -9.29
CA THR A 186 -22.29 -1.68 -9.04
C THR A 186 -20.88 -1.73 -8.48
N PHE A 187 -20.68 -2.33 -7.30
CA PHE A 187 -19.43 -2.18 -6.57
C PHE A 187 -18.25 -2.96 -7.18
N PHE A 188 -18.42 -4.24 -7.52
CA PHE A 188 -17.36 -5.04 -8.14
C PHE A 188 -16.98 -4.55 -9.54
N PRO A 189 -17.94 -4.20 -10.44
CA PRO A 189 -17.60 -3.55 -11.70
C PRO A 189 -16.81 -2.25 -11.53
N LEU A 190 -17.10 -1.47 -10.49
CA LEU A 190 -16.37 -0.24 -10.18
C LEU A 190 -14.93 -0.54 -9.73
N ILE A 191 -14.73 -1.52 -8.85
CA ILE A 191 -13.38 -2.01 -8.47
C ILE A 191 -12.59 -2.45 -9.71
N CYS A 192 -13.19 -3.25 -10.60
CA CYS A 192 -12.53 -3.72 -11.81
C CYS A 192 -12.15 -2.57 -12.77
N ARG A 193 -13.02 -1.56 -12.93
CA ARG A 193 -12.71 -0.37 -13.74
C ARG A 193 -11.58 0.45 -13.13
N THR A 194 -11.61 0.69 -11.83
CA THR A 194 -10.52 1.40 -11.11
C THR A 194 -9.20 0.63 -11.25
N ALA A 195 -9.23 -0.68 -11.05
CA ALA A 195 -8.08 -1.58 -11.23
C ALA A 195 -7.49 -1.58 -12.65
N GLN A 196 -8.28 -1.24 -13.67
CA GLN A 196 -7.85 -1.18 -15.07
C GLN A 196 -7.23 0.18 -15.43
N ALA A 197 -7.78 1.27 -14.89
CA ALA A 197 -7.32 2.63 -15.16
C ALA A 197 -6.04 2.99 -14.39
N GLU A 198 -5.66 2.20 -13.38
CA GLU A 198 -4.67 2.61 -12.40
C GLU A 198 -3.21 2.35 -12.77
N HIS A 199 -2.44 3.42 -12.58
CA HIS A 199 -1.02 3.37 -12.30
C HIS A 199 -0.82 3.06 -10.81
N ASN A 200 0.28 2.37 -10.48
CA ASN A 200 0.59 1.84 -9.14
C ASN A 200 0.84 2.96 -8.09
N LEU A 201 -0.07 3.90 -7.82
CA LEU A 201 0.10 4.90 -6.77
C LEU A 201 -0.89 4.67 -5.63
N VAL A 202 -0.39 4.81 -4.40
CA VAL A 202 -1.19 4.85 -3.18
C VAL A 202 -1.15 6.28 -2.69
N GLU A 203 -2.28 6.98 -2.75
CA GLU A 203 -2.39 8.37 -2.31
C GLU A 203 -2.78 8.42 -0.83
N SER A 204 -2.26 9.41 -0.12
CA SER A 204 -2.39 9.61 1.32
C SER A 204 -3.84 9.62 1.81
N GLU A 205 -4.77 10.06 0.97
CA GLU A 205 -6.19 10.17 1.28
C GLU A 205 -6.87 8.82 1.49
N TRP A 206 -6.35 7.76 0.86
CA TRP A 206 -6.86 6.40 1.00
C TRP A 206 -5.80 5.40 1.47
N ALA A 207 -4.59 5.86 1.76
CA ALA A 207 -3.54 5.11 2.44
C ALA A 207 -3.87 4.88 3.93
N THR A 208 -3.30 3.82 4.49
CA THR A 208 -3.45 3.43 5.89
C THR A 208 -2.09 3.17 6.50
N VAL A 209 -2.02 3.14 7.83
CA VAL A 209 -0.79 2.79 8.55
C VAL A 209 -0.23 1.43 8.10
N SER A 210 -1.08 0.47 7.74
CA SER A 210 -0.68 -0.81 7.16
C SER A 210 0.19 -0.69 5.90
N ASP A 211 -0.01 0.36 5.11
CA ASP A 211 0.76 0.55 3.86
C ASP A 211 2.22 0.92 4.15
N LEU A 212 2.52 1.52 5.32
CA LEU A 212 3.88 1.81 5.76
C LEU A 212 4.69 0.55 6.08
N PHE A 213 4.04 -0.60 6.30
CA PHE A 213 4.71 -1.87 6.62
C PHE A 213 5.32 -2.55 5.39
N GLU A 214 5.32 -1.88 4.25
CA GLU A 214 5.87 -2.40 3.01
C GLU A 214 6.87 -1.42 2.39
N PRO A 215 8.06 -1.86 1.94
CA PRO A 215 8.56 -3.24 1.98
C PRO A 215 8.78 -3.77 3.38
N SER A 216 8.66 -5.08 3.55
CA SER A 216 9.04 -5.72 4.80
C SER A 216 10.53 -5.46 5.11
N PRO A 217 10.91 -5.32 6.38
CA PRO A 217 12.30 -5.23 6.80
C PRO A 217 13.12 -6.44 6.31
N THR A 218 14.38 -6.19 5.97
CA THR A 218 15.35 -7.25 5.61
C THR A 218 15.94 -7.94 6.85
N GLN A 219 15.84 -7.30 8.01
CA GLN A 219 16.33 -7.79 9.30
C GLN A 219 15.23 -7.72 10.36
N TRP A 220 15.27 -8.69 11.26
CA TRP A 220 14.30 -8.89 12.34
C TRP A 220 15.04 -9.04 13.66
N GLY A 221 14.48 -8.54 14.76
CA GLY A 221 15.05 -8.72 16.10
C GLY A 221 15.03 -10.19 16.53
N LEU A 222 13.84 -10.70 16.83
CA LEU A 222 13.55 -12.08 17.20
C LEU A 222 12.53 -12.70 16.24
N ARG A 223 12.40 -14.03 16.29
CA ARG A 223 11.54 -14.76 15.32
C ARG A 223 10.05 -14.44 15.48
N GLY A 224 9.62 -14.05 16.68
CA GLY A 224 8.25 -13.60 16.93
C GLY A 224 7.94 -12.23 16.33
N ASP A 225 8.95 -11.38 16.11
CA ASP A 225 8.75 -10.03 15.57
C ASP A 225 8.19 -10.04 14.14
N LEU A 226 8.57 -11.03 13.33
CA LEU A 226 7.96 -11.24 12.01
C LEU A 226 6.44 -11.46 12.12
N PHE A 227 6.01 -12.31 13.05
CA PHE A 227 4.59 -12.61 13.20
C PHE A 227 3.82 -11.41 13.78
N LEU A 228 4.43 -10.67 14.71
CA LEU A 228 3.85 -9.43 15.21
C LEU A 228 3.76 -8.36 14.12
N TRP A 229 4.75 -8.23 13.25
CA TRP A 229 4.71 -7.33 12.08
C TRP A 229 3.55 -7.64 11.15
N LEU A 230 3.32 -8.93 10.87
CA LEU A 230 2.19 -9.38 10.05
C LEU A 230 0.84 -9.11 10.73
N GLU A 231 0.70 -9.42 12.03
CA GLU A 231 -0.52 -9.12 12.78
C GLU A 231 -0.78 -7.60 12.89
N MET A 232 0.26 -6.80 13.12
CA MET A 232 0.13 -5.34 13.13
C MET A 232 -0.35 -4.81 11.80
N ARG A 233 0.31 -5.21 10.71
CA ARG A 233 -0.07 -4.83 9.35
C ARG A 233 -1.54 -5.17 9.09
N GLN A 234 -2.02 -6.32 9.55
CA GLN A 234 -3.43 -6.71 9.44
C GLN A 234 -4.34 -5.83 10.31
N SER A 235 -3.99 -5.60 11.58
CA SER A 235 -4.81 -4.81 12.50
C SER A 235 -4.93 -3.32 12.11
N LEU A 236 -3.94 -2.80 11.39
CA LEU A 236 -3.82 -1.40 11.02
C LEU A 236 -4.32 -1.11 9.59
N CYS A 237 -4.95 -2.08 8.91
CA CYS A 237 -5.38 -1.97 7.51
C CYS A 237 -6.55 -1.01 7.26
N GLN A 238 -7.14 -0.47 8.32
CA GLN A 238 -8.24 0.50 8.31
C GLN A 238 -7.92 1.76 9.12
N VAL A 239 -6.68 1.89 9.61
CA VAL A 239 -6.24 3.06 10.37
C VAL A 239 -5.62 4.05 9.39
N SER A 240 -6.24 5.21 9.20
CA SER A 240 -5.73 6.27 8.32
C SER A 240 -4.31 6.69 8.71
N LEU A 241 -3.54 7.15 7.74
CA LEU A 241 -2.22 7.72 8.04
C LEU A 241 -2.36 8.95 8.95
N PRO A 242 -1.61 9.01 10.07
CA PRO A 242 -1.58 10.20 10.92
C PRO A 242 -0.84 11.35 10.22
N LYS A 243 -1.06 12.57 10.69
CA LYS A 243 -0.40 13.76 10.12
C LYS A 243 1.01 13.95 10.62
N ASP A 244 1.30 13.50 11.83
CA ASP A 244 2.62 13.62 12.44
C ASP A 244 3.20 12.25 12.83
N THR A 245 4.52 12.22 12.97
CA THR A 245 5.25 10.98 13.25
C THR A 245 5.09 10.52 14.69
N ASP A 246 4.76 11.41 15.62
CA ASP A 246 4.60 11.06 17.04
C ASP A 246 3.28 10.31 17.25
N GLU A 247 2.20 10.79 16.63
CA GLU A 247 0.91 10.10 16.54
C GLU A 247 1.07 8.71 15.90
N LEU A 248 1.92 8.57 14.86
CA LEU A 248 2.25 7.25 14.31
C LEU A 248 2.90 6.35 15.36
N ALA A 249 3.89 6.84 16.11
CA ALA A 249 4.54 6.06 17.15
C ALA A 249 3.56 5.63 18.25
N ASP A 250 2.60 6.49 18.62
CA ASP A 250 1.55 6.17 19.57
C ASP A 250 0.59 5.10 19.03
N ILE A 251 0.19 5.19 17.76
CA ILE A 251 -0.63 4.16 17.08
C ILE A 251 0.10 2.80 17.09
N ILE A 252 1.37 2.77 16.71
CA ILE A 252 2.16 1.51 16.71
C ILE A 252 2.33 0.98 18.13
N SER A 253 2.56 1.86 19.11
CA SER A 253 2.71 1.46 20.51
C SER A 253 1.41 0.90 21.10
N ALA A 254 0.27 1.50 20.77
CA ALA A 254 -1.04 1.00 21.17
C ALA A 254 -1.36 -0.34 20.51
N ALA A 255 -1.06 -0.50 19.21
CA ALA A 255 -1.22 -1.77 18.50
C ALA A 255 -0.32 -2.87 19.08
N PHE A 256 0.93 -2.55 19.42
CA PHE A 256 1.85 -3.45 20.10
C PHE A 256 1.25 -3.95 21.41
N GLN A 257 0.76 -3.04 22.25
CA GLN A 257 0.17 -3.41 23.53
C GLN A 257 -1.11 -4.23 23.36
N ALA A 258 -1.99 -3.85 22.43
CA ALA A 258 -3.23 -4.57 22.16
C ALA A 258 -2.98 -6.02 21.69
N LEU A 259 -1.98 -6.22 20.82
CA LEU A 259 -1.67 -7.54 20.27
C LEU A 259 -0.86 -8.39 21.26
N THR A 260 0.11 -7.80 21.97
CA THR A 260 1.03 -8.58 22.82
C THR A 260 0.60 -8.68 24.28
N GLY A 261 -0.28 -7.78 24.74
CA GLY A 261 -0.61 -7.62 26.15
C GLY A 261 0.51 -6.97 26.99
N LYS A 262 1.58 -6.46 26.35
CA LYS A 262 2.74 -5.85 26.99
C LYS A 262 2.96 -4.44 26.48
N SER A 263 3.36 -3.53 27.37
CA SER A 263 3.77 -2.19 26.95
C SER A 263 5.13 -2.25 26.25
N LEU A 264 5.32 -1.37 25.27
CA LEU A 264 6.57 -1.20 24.53
C LEU A 264 7.69 -0.66 25.42
N ILE A 265 7.34 0.19 26.41
CA ILE A 265 8.28 0.74 27.38
C ILE A 265 8.05 0.04 28.72
N SER A 266 8.83 -1.01 28.99
CA SER A 266 8.83 -1.63 30.31
C SER A 266 9.87 -0.96 31.22
N ARG A 267 9.44 -0.44 32.38
CA ARG A 267 10.35 0.06 33.42
C ARG A 267 10.90 -1.06 34.31
N VAL A 268 10.31 -2.27 34.24
CA VAL A 268 10.65 -3.42 35.08
C VAL A 268 10.47 -4.72 34.27
N GLY A 269 11.55 -5.48 34.08
CA GLY A 269 11.54 -6.79 33.40
C GLY A 269 12.34 -6.84 32.10
N ASP A 270 12.34 -8.00 31.45
CA ASP A 270 13.06 -8.24 30.20
C ASP A 270 12.35 -7.57 29.02
N ASN A 271 13.14 -7.00 28.11
CA ASN A 271 12.65 -6.37 26.88
C ASN A 271 12.23 -7.40 25.83
N ASP A 272 12.63 -8.65 26.02
CA ASP A 272 12.29 -9.77 25.17
C ASP A 272 11.32 -10.67 25.93
N PHE A 273 10.19 -11.00 25.31
CA PHE A 273 9.17 -11.82 25.97
C PHE A 273 8.53 -12.79 24.99
N PHE A 274 8.03 -13.89 25.53
CA PHE A 274 7.44 -14.97 24.77
C PHE A 274 5.94 -14.73 24.53
N VAL A 275 5.52 -14.89 23.28
CA VAL A 275 4.12 -14.89 22.85
C VAL A 275 3.82 -16.25 22.24
N GLU A 276 3.02 -17.05 22.94
CA GLU A 276 2.79 -18.46 22.61
C GLU A 276 2.28 -18.66 21.17
N ARG A 277 1.31 -17.86 20.72
CA ARG A 277 0.75 -17.97 19.36
C ARG A 277 1.74 -17.66 18.22
N PHE A 278 2.85 -16.97 18.54
CA PHE A 278 3.94 -16.72 17.59
C PHE A 278 4.97 -17.85 17.56
N SER A 279 4.86 -18.83 18.47
CA SER A 279 5.72 -20.00 18.48
C SER A 279 5.31 -20.97 17.37
N ARG A 280 6.23 -21.21 16.44
CA ARG A 280 6.09 -22.18 15.33
C ARG A 280 7.17 -23.28 15.39
N GLY A 281 7.80 -23.46 16.55
CA GLY A 281 8.92 -24.38 16.77
C GLY A 281 10.30 -23.78 16.51
N GLY A 282 11.34 -24.35 17.14
CA GLY A 282 12.73 -23.88 17.11
C GLY A 282 13.12 -22.93 18.25
N MET A 283 14.42 -22.66 18.39
CA MET A 283 14.95 -21.76 19.43
C MET A 283 14.50 -20.31 19.18
N SER A 284 14.02 -19.65 20.23
CA SER A 284 13.46 -18.28 20.22
C SER A 284 12.26 -18.07 19.29
N SER A 285 11.61 -19.18 18.85
CA SER A 285 10.32 -19.12 18.19
C SER A 285 9.30 -18.48 19.12
N GLY A 286 8.56 -17.48 18.65
CA GLY A 286 7.56 -16.77 19.45
C GLY A 286 8.09 -15.70 20.41
N TYR A 287 9.40 -15.46 20.52
CA TYR A 287 9.90 -14.31 21.28
C TYR A 287 9.83 -13.03 20.45
N VAL A 288 9.43 -11.94 21.09
CA VAL A 288 9.29 -10.58 20.55
C VAL A 288 10.21 -9.64 21.31
N SER A 289 10.88 -8.71 20.62
CA SER A 289 11.79 -7.75 21.25
C SER A 289 11.22 -6.33 21.25
N SER A 290 10.74 -5.87 22.41
CA SER A 290 10.20 -4.50 22.55
C SER A 290 11.24 -3.41 22.23
N LEU A 291 12.52 -3.64 22.56
CA LEU A 291 13.60 -2.71 22.22
C LEU A 291 13.84 -2.62 20.72
N TYR A 292 13.76 -3.75 20.00
CA TYR A 292 13.92 -3.72 18.54
C TYR A 292 12.78 -2.95 17.87
N TRP A 293 11.54 -3.12 18.37
CA TRP A 293 10.40 -2.32 17.93
C TRP A 293 10.62 -0.82 18.17
N LEU A 294 11.09 -0.45 19.36
CA LEU A 294 11.32 0.95 19.74
C LEU A 294 12.44 1.61 18.93
N ASN A 295 13.55 0.89 18.71
CA ASN A 295 14.77 1.47 18.16
C ASN A 295 14.88 1.34 16.64
N GLU A 296 14.24 0.34 16.04
CA GLU A 296 14.38 0.05 14.60
C GLU A 296 13.06 0.22 13.85
N PHE A 297 11.99 -0.50 14.26
CA PHE A 297 10.75 -0.52 13.47
C PHE A 297 9.95 0.76 13.55
N ILE A 298 9.72 1.33 14.74
CA ILE A 298 8.98 2.59 14.87
C ILE A 298 9.71 3.73 14.14
N PRO A 299 11.02 3.95 14.34
CA PRO A 299 11.75 4.98 13.59
C PRO A 299 11.73 4.75 12.07
N GLN A 300 11.80 3.49 11.62
CA GLN A 300 11.67 3.16 10.19
C GLN A 300 10.29 3.56 9.64
N LEU A 301 9.20 3.25 10.34
CA LEU A 301 7.83 3.61 9.92
C LEU A 301 7.62 5.14 9.94
N GLN A 302 8.16 5.84 10.94
CA GLN A 302 8.14 7.31 10.99
C GLN A 302 8.90 7.94 9.83
N ALA A 303 10.08 7.41 9.48
CA ALA A 303 10.83 7.88 8.32
C ALA A 303 10.03 7.69 7.02
N ARG A 304 9.38 6.53 6.85
CA ARG A 304 8.51 6.23 5.70
C ARG A 304 7.34 7.22 5.57
N LEU A 305 6.67 7.54 6.67
CA LEU A 305 5.60 8.54 6.68
C LEU A 305 6.13 9.91 6.22
N ASN A 306 7.25 10.36 6.79
CA ASN A 306 7.86 11.64 6.43
C ASN A 306 8.27 11.68 4.94
N TRP A 307 8.81 10.58 4.40
CA TRP A 307 9.18 10.52 2.99
C TRP A 307 7.97 10.60 2.05
N LEU A 308 6.85 9.96 2.39
CA LEU A 308 5.60 10.10 1.62
C LEU A 308 5.11 11.54 1.63
N GLN A 309 5.04 12.15 2.82
CA GLN A 309 4.63 13.55 2.98
C GLN A 309 5.53 14.52 2.20
N THR A 310 6.84 14.31 2.24
CA THR A 310 7.81 15.12 1.50
C THR A 310 7.68 14.93 -0.02
N ALA A 311 7.32 13.72 -0.47
CA ALA A 311 7.02 13.45 -1.86
C ALA A 311 5.65 14.00 -2.31
N GLY A 312 4.79 14.42 -1.37
CA GLY A 312 3.42 14.83 -1.68
C GLY A 312 2.53 13.65 -2.08
N LEU A 313 2.80 12.46 -1.53
CA LEU A 313 2.04 11.23 -1.74
C LEU A 313 1.14 10.95 -0.55
#